data_AF-A0ABD0N6M9-F1
#
_entry.id   AF-A0ABD0N6M9-F1
#
_cell.length_a   1.000
_cell.length_b   1.000
_cell.length_c   1.000
_cell.angle_alpha   90.00
_cell.angle_beta   90.00
_cell.angle_gamma   90.00
#
_symmetry.space_group_name_H-M   'P 1'
#
loop_
_entity.id
_entity.type
_entity.pdbx_description
1 polymer ?
#
loop_
_entity_poly.entity_id
_entity_poly.type
_entity_poly.pdbx_seq_one_letter_code
_entity_poly.pdbx_strand_id
1 'polypeptide(L)' 'AVGGVEEVYTYVVDVGKRESVYSTAEKVRREVGEVDLLINNAGVVSGHHLLECPDELIERTMVVNCHAHFW' A
#
# COMPACT_ATOMS: atom_id res chain seq x y z
N ALA A 1 -24.27 2.84 -26.32
CA ALA A 1 -24.10 1.50 -25.73
C ALA A 1 -22.65 1.08 -25.94
N VAL A 2 -21.87 0.99 -24.86
CA VAL A 2 -20.93 -0.10 -24.53
C VAL A 2 -20.80 -0.02 -23.00
N GLY A 3 -21.71 -0.68 -22.28
CA GLY A 3 -21.54 -0.86 -20.83
C GLY A 3 -20.52 -1.96 -20.65
N GLY A 4 -19.25 -1.59 -20.50
CA GLY A 4 -18.19 -2.53 -20.12
C GLY A 4 -18.47 -3.05 -18.72
N VAL A 5 -18.22 -4.33 -18.49
CA VAL A 5 -18.21 -4.90 -17.14
C VAL A 5 -16.98 -4.33 -16.44
N GLU A 6 -17.17 -3.60 -15.34
CA GLU A 6 -16.06 -3.16 -14.50
C GLU A 6 -15.57 -4.37 -13.70
N GLU A 7 -14.34 -4.82 -13.99
CA GLU A 7 -13.71 -5.93 -13.28
C GLU A 7 -12.97 -5.41 -12.04
N VAL A 8 -13.11 -6.11 -10.92
CA VAL A 8 -12.49 -5.75 -9.65
C VAL A 8 -11.71 -6.94 -9.09
N TYR A 9 -10.43 -6.72 -8.83
CA TYR A 9 -9.53 -7.70 -8.24
C TYR A 9 -9.07 -7.19 -6.87
N THR A 10 -8.97 -8.08 -5.89
CA THR A 10 -8.55 -7.72 -4.52
C THR A 10 -7.38 -8.56 -4.07
N TYR A 11 -6.43 -7.92 -3.39
CA TYR A 11 -5.24 -8.54 -2.87
C TYR A 11 -4.99 -8.03 -1.45
N VAL A 12 -4.62 -8.95 -0.55
CA VAL A 12 -4.19 -8.57 0.81
C VAL A 12 -2.71 -8.22 0.75
N VAL A 13 -2.38 -6.98 1.08
CA VAL A 13 -1.01 -6.47 1.05
C VAL A 13 -0.74 -5.69 2.32
N ASP A 14 0.27 -6.11 3.08
CA ASP A 14 0.86 -5.28 4.12
C ASP A 14 1.89 -4.39 3.45
N VAL A 15 1.51 -3.15 3.14
CA VAL A 15 2.41 -2.25 2.41
C VAL A 15 3.72 -2.10 3.16
N GLY A 16 3.74 -2.03 4.50
CA GLY A 16 4.95 -1.85 5.31
C GLY A 16 6.00 -2.96 5.18
N LYS A 17 5.70 -4.04 4.45
CA LYS A 17 6.62 -5.12 4.10
C LYS A 17 6.87 -5.11 2.60
N ARG A 18 8.04 -4.64 2.19
CA ARG A 18 8.47 -4.58 0.78
C ARG A 18 8.29 -5.91 0.03
N GLU A 19 8.61 -7.03 0.68
CA GLU A 19 8.46 -8.37 0.07
C GLU A 19 6.98 -8.72 -0.21
N SER A 20 6.06 -8.23 0.63
CA SER A 20 4.61 -8.35 0.40
C SER A 20 4.17 -7.55 -0.82
N VAL A 21 4.73 -6.35 -1.01
CA VAL A 21 4.37 -5.51 -2.17
C VAL A 21 4.90 -6.11 -3.45
N TYR A 22 6.20 -6.46 -3.53
CA TYR A 22 6.77 -7.06 -4.74
C TYR A 22 6.07 -8.37 -5.12
N SER A 23 5.86 -9.27 -4.14
CA SER A 23 5.19 -10.54 -4.44
C SER A 23 3.73 -10.35 -4.88
N THR A 24 3.06 -9.27 -4.46
CA THR A 24 1.71 -8.96 -4.93
C THR A 24 1.72 -8.27 -6.28
N ALA A 25 2.63 -7.33 -6.54
CA ALA A 25 2.80 -6.70 -7.84
C ALA A 25 3.03 -7.74 -8.96
N GLU A 26 3.85 -8.76 -8.70
CA GLU A 26 4.03 -9.90 -9.61
C GLU A 26 2.73 -10.68 -9.86
N LYS A 27 1.89 -10.87 -8.83
CA LYS A 27 0.58 -11.54 -8.98
C LYS A 27 -0.38 -10.69 -9.80
N VAL A 28 -0.49 -9.40 -9.51
CA VAL A 28 -1.34 -8.47 -10.27
C VAL A 28 -0.94 -8.45 -11.74
N ARG A 29 0.37 -8.35 -12.04
CA ARG A 29 0.85 -8.35 -13.42
C ARG A 29 0.50 -9.63 -14.18
N ARG A 30 0.55 -10.79 -13.51
CA ARG A 30 0.18 -12.08 -14.12
C ARG A 30 -1.32 -12.24 -14.33
N GLU A 31 -2.13 -11.77 -13.38
CA GLU A 31 -3.57 -12.05 -13.34
C GLU A 31 -4.42 -10.97 -14.01
N VAL A 32 -3.97 -9.72 -13.98
CA VAL A 32 -4.70 -8.54 -14.48
C VAL A 32 -3.95 -7.88 -15.63
N GLY A 33 -2.63 -7.70 -15.50
CA GLY A 33 -1.79 -7.06 -16.51
C GLY A 33 -0.98 -5.87 -15.95
N GLU A 34 -0.45 -5.04 -16.86
CA GLU A 34 0.33 -3.86 -16.49
C GLU A 34 -0.52 -2.81 -15.75
N VAL A 35 0.11 -2.08 -14.83
CA VAL A 35 -0.55 -1.03 -14.04
C VAL A 35 -0.25 0.33 -14.67
N ASP A 36 -1.29 1.02 -15.14
CA ASP A 36 -1.16 2.38 -15.70
C ASP A 36 -1.11 3.47 -14.63
N LEU A 37 -1.77 3.25 -13.50
CA LEU A 37 -1.89 4.21 -12.40
C LEU A 37 -1.75 3.52 -11.04
N LEU A 38 -0.85 4.04 -10.21
CA LEU A 38 -0.68 3.63 -8.83
C LEU A 38 -1.21 4.73 -7.89
N ILE A 39 -2.07 4.36 -6.95
CA ILE A 39 -2.59 5.25 -5.92
C ILE A 39 -2.03 4.83 -4.57
N ASN A 40 -1.04 5.58 -4.08
CA ASN A 40 -0.45 5.40 -2.76
C ASN A 40 -1.35 6.02 -1.68
N ASN A 41 -2.39 5.28 -1.27
CA ASN A 41 -3.39 5.76 -0.31
C ASN A 41 -3.18 5.25 1.13
N ALA A 42 -2.39 4.19 1.32
CA ALA A 42 -2.21 3.61 2.65
C ALA A 42 -1.57 4.62 3.61
N GLY A 43 -2.17 4.77 4.80
CA GLY A 43 -1.72 5.71 5.81
C GLY A 43 -2.16 5.30 7.21
N VAL A 44 -1.29 5.53 8.20
CA VAL A 44 -1.58 5.37 9.63
C VAL A 44 -1.19 6.63 10.38
N VAL A 45 -1.84 6.88 11.52
CA VAL A 45 -1.57 8.02 12.39
C VAL A 45 -1.41 7.55 13.83
N SER A 46 -0.39 8.04 14.53
CA SER A 46 -0.17 7.69 15.94
C SER A 46 -1.12 8.44 16.88
N GLY A 47 -1.52 9.67 16.53
CA GLY A 47 -2.42 10.51 17.32
C GLY A 47 -1.81 11.14 18.58
N HIS A 48 -0.51 10.93 18.83
CA HIS A 48 0.22 11.44 19.99
C HIS A 48 1.02 12.70 19.64
N HIS A 49 1.32 13.51 20.65
CA HIS A 49 2.35 14.54 20.51
C HIS A 49 3.73 13.89 20.36
N LEU A 50 4.64 14.55 19.63
CA LEU A 50 5.92 13.97 19.23
C LEU A 50 6.74 13.41 20.40
N LEU A 51 6.81 14.15 21.52
CA LEU A 51 7.61 13.75 22.69
C LEU A 51 6.95 12.68 23.57
N GLU A 52 5.67 12.38 23.31
CA GLU A 52 4.86 11.42 24.07
C GLU A 52 4.52 10.18 23.22
N CYS A 53 4.92 10.18 21.95
CA CYS A 53 4.62 9.10 21.03
C CYS A 53 5.62 7.95 21.23
N PRO A 54 5.17 6.71 21.49
CA PRO A 54 6.04 5.54 21.49
C PRO A 54 6.80 5.40 20.17
N ASP A 55 8.07 5.03 20.25
CA ASP A 55 8.96 4.89 19.09
C ASP A 55 8.35 3.94 18.04
N GLU A 56 7.72 2.84 18.45
CA GLU A 56 7.14 1.87 17.51
C GLU A 56 6.00 2.48 16.68
N LEU A 57 5.26 3.45 17.22
CA LEU A 57 4.20 4.15 16.48
C LEU A 57 4.78 5.18 15.50
N ILE A 58 5.89 5.83 15.85
CA ILE A 58 6.63 6.72 14.94
C ILE A 58 7.17 5.90 13.77
N GLU A 59 7.86 4.79 14.07
CA GLU A 59 8.41 3.88 13.07
C GLU A 59 7.32 3.33 12.14
N ARG A 60 6.21 2.86 12.70
CA ARG A 60 5.08 2.36 11.91
C ARG A 60 4.51 3.44 10.98
N THR A 61 4.42 4.68 11.45
CA THR A 61 3.97 5.81 10.63
C THR A 61 4.94 6.06 9.48
N MET A 62 6.25 6.06 9.73
CA MET A 62 7.27 6.25 8.68
C MET A 62 7.29 5.10 7.68
N VAL A 63 7.16 3.86 8.15
CA VAL A 63 7.10 2.67 7.30
C VAL A 63 5.90 2.74 6.36
N VAL A 64 4.70 3.03 6.85
CA VAL A 64 3.48 3.01 6.02
C VAL A 64 3.34 4.28 5.16
N ASN A 65 3.59 5.46 5.72
CA ASN A 65 3.23 6.72 5.05
C ASN A 65 4.38 7.32 4.22
N CYS A 66 5.61 6.82 4.38
CA CYS A 66 6.77 7.34 3.67
C CYS A 66 7.48 6.24 2.92
N HIS A 67 8.01 5.24 3.63
CA HIS A 67 8.79 4.20 2.97
C HIS A 67 7.94 3.46 1.92
N ALA A 68 6.62 3.35 2.17
CA ALA A 68 5.71 2.62 1.29
C ALA A 68 5.48 3.12 -0.11
N HIS A 69 6.01 4.28 -0.41
CA HIS A 69 5.88 4.85 -1.73
C HIS A 69 7.11 4.56 -2.60
N PHE A 70 8.14 3.91 -2.04
CA PHE A 70 9.40 3.62 -2.76
C PHE A 70 9.53 2.19 -3.27
N TRP A 71 8.78 1.25 -2.71
CA TRP A 71 8.70 -0.13 -3.22
C TRP A 71 7.48 -0.29 -4.13
#